data_AF-V4BFW4-F1
#
_entry.id   AF-V4BFW4-F1
#
_cell.length_a   1.000
_cell.length_b   1.000
_cell.length_c   1.000
_cell.angle_alpha   90.00
_cell.angle_beta   90.00
_cell.angle_gamma   90.00
#
_symmetry.space_group_name_H-M   'P 1'
#
loop_
_entity.id
_entity.type
_entity.pdbx_description
1 polymer ?
#
loop_
_entity_poly.entity_id
_entity_poly.type
_entity_poly.pdbx_seq_one_letter_code
_entity_poly.pdbx_strand_id
1 'polypeptide(L)'
;FLSTLEHDLLRGVGGRLDSLLGQCMYFGLSFSRVGADFRGLLAPIFQNAALNYFQVALKIANKKFEENMESYNLLGVSSTSSNIPYSSQPSQLYPPTVLLDFHPLAAYCNNILTAFNDLRLCAPINLACNVAESLQRSLMEINRVILAFYRAEETTFNVEEKDQFGQFCATYVVDLLPYINKCLLALFPTNQISQILGVPVSDLTREVSTVF
;
A
#
# COMPACT_ATOMS: atom_id res chain seq x y z
N PHE A 1 28.27 14.26 2.04
CA PHE A 1 27.60 13.20 1.28
C PHE A 1 26.33 12.74 1.98
N LEU A 2 26.40 12.08 3.15
CA LEU A 2 25.21 11.52 3.83
C LEU A 2 24.10 12.55 4.08
N SER A 3 24.43 13.73 4.63
CA SER A 3 23.42 14.79 4.85
C SER A 3 22.79 15.30 3.55
N THR A 4 23.55 15.36 2.46
CA THR A 4 23.04 15.75 1.14
C THR A 4 22.08 14.69 0.61
N LEU A 5 22.48 13.41 0.69
CA LEU A 5 21.66 12.27 0.29
C LEU A 5 20.33 12.23 1.06
N GLU A 6 20.39 12.41 2.38
CA GLU A 6 19.19 12.44 3.22
C GLU A 6 18.26 13.60 2.85
N HIS A 7 18.81 14.80 2.66
CA HIS A 7 18.02 15.97 2.27
C HIS A 7 17.35 15.80 0.89
N ASP A 8 18.08 15.27 -0.08
CA ASP A 8 17.55 15.04 -1.43
C ASP A 8 16.46 13.97 -1.43
N LEU A 9 16.69 12.86 -0.71
CA LEU A 9 15.70 11.80 -0.55
C LEU A 9 14.42 12.30 0.10
N LEU A 10 14.50 13.10 1.17
CA LEU A 10 13.35 13.71 1.84
C LEU A 10 12.54 14.64 0.95
N ARG A 11 13.17 15.23 -0.08
CA ARG A 11 12.50 16.06 -1.09
C ARG A 11 11.84 15.26 -2.21
N GLY A 12 11.91 13.93 -2.18
CA GLY A 12 11.39 13.07 -3.24
C GLY A 12 12.36 12.87 -4.41
N VAL A 13 13.64 13.24 -4.26
CA VAL A 13 14.65 13.03 -5.30
C VAL A 13 15.11 11.57 -5.26
N GLY A 14 14.98 10.87 -6.38
CA GLY A 14 15.43 9.47 -6.51
C GLY A 14 14.28 8.46 -6.55
N GLY A 15 13.47 8.50 -7.61
CA GLY A 15 12.27 7.65 -7.77
C GLY A 15 12.51 6.13 -7.84
N ARG A 16 13.76 5.66 -7.72
CA ARG A 16 14.16 4.24 -7.67
C ARG A 16 15.13 4.05 -6.51
N LEU A 17 14.58 3.96 -5.29
CA LEU A 17 15.36 3.84 -4.04
C LEU A 17 16.29 2.62 -4.06
N ASP A 18 15.87 1.52 -4.69
CA ASP A 18 16.64 0.30 -4.89
C ASP A 18 17.95 0.55 -5.65
N SER A 19 17.83 1.24 -6.78
CA SER A 19 18.97 1.58 -7.63
C SER A 19 19.90 2.54 -6.89
N LEU A 20 19.34 3.56 -6.24
CA LEU A 20 20.14 4.55 -5.51
C LEU A 20 20.86 3.94 -4.30
N LEU A 21 20.21 3.03 -3.56
CA LEU A 21 20.82 2.29 -2.46
C LEU A 21 21.99 1.44 -2.97
N GLY A 22 21.79 0.72 -4.07
CA GLY A 22 22.85 -0.04 -4.73
C GLY A 22 24.06 0.84 -5.07
N GLN A 23 23.83 2.00 -5.69
CA GLN A 23 24.89 2.95 -6.02
C GLN A 23 25.60 3.49 -4.78
N CYS A 24 24.86 3.84 -3.73
CA CYS A 24 25.44 4.31 -2.46
C CYS A 24 26.27 3.21 -1.78
N MET A 25 25.83 1.95 -1.86
CA MET A 25 26.58 0.80 -1.35
C MET A 25 27.89 0.59 -2.12
N TYR A 26 27.86 0.66 -3.46
CA TYR A 26 29.08 0.59 -4.28
C TYR A 26 30.03 1.77 -4.03
N PHE A 27 29.48 2.96 -3.85
CA PHE A 27 30.25 4.15 -3.51
C PHE A 27 30.95 4.00 -2.15
N GLY A 28 30.23 3.53 -1.13
CA GLY A 28 30.81 3.27 0.20
C GLY A 28 31.86 2.16 0.19
N LEU A 29 31.64 1.09 -0.58
CA LEU A 29 32.64 0.04 -0.78
C LEU A 29 33.90 0.57 -1.47
N SER A 30 33.77 1.51 -2.41
CA SER A 30 34.92 2.11 -3.08
C SER A 30 35.75 2.96 -2.13
N PHE A 31 35.09 3.72 -1.25
CA PHE A 31 35.74 4.56 -0.24
C PHE A 31 36.31 3.77 0.96
N SER A 32 35.84 2.54 1.21
CA SER A 32 36.43 1.70 2.26
C SER A 32 37.91 1.37 2.00
N ARG A 33 38.35 1.38 0.73
CA ARG A 33 39.76 1.21 0.34
C ARG A 33 40.69 2.30 0.88
N VAL A 34 40.15 3.47 1.20
CA VAL A 34 40.89 4.57 1.84
C VAL A 34 40.52 4.73 3.32
N GLY A 35 39.91 3.70 3.92
CA GLY A 35 39.57 3.66 5.34
C GLY A 35 38.25 4.36 5.72
N ALA A 36 37.44 4.78 4.74
CA ALA A 36 36.18 5.47 4.97
C ALA A 36 34.98 4.63 4.51
N ASP A 37 34.45 3.75 5.36
CA ASP A 37 33.23 2.98 5.05
C ASP A 37 32.02 3.57 5.79
N PHE A 38 31.08 4.13 5.03
CA PHE A 38 29.85 4.72 5.56
C PHE A 38 28.60 3.86 5.30
N ARG A 39 28.75 2.64 4.75
CA ARG A 39 27.59 1.80 4.37
C ARG A 39 26.66 1.50 5.55
N GLY A 40 27.22 1.36 6.75
CA GLY A 40 26.46 1.19 7.99
C GLY A 40 25.52 2.36 8.33
N LEU A 41 25.75 3.54 7.75
CA LEU A 41 24.93 4.74 7.96
C LEU A 41 23.83 4.91 6.90
N LEU A 42 23.83 4.13 5.82
CA LEU A 42 22.85 4.25 4.73
C LEU A 42 21.48 3.68 5.11
N ALA A 43 21.44 2.58 5.87
CA ALA A 43 20.21 1.90 6.23
C ALA A 43 19.13 2.83 6.83
N PRO A 44 19.40 3.62 7.89
CA PRO A 44 18.38 4.51 8.47
C PRO A 44 17.92 5.60 7.48
N ILE A 45 18.80 6.11 6.62
CA ILE A 45 18.46 7.15 5.64
C ILE A 45 17.45 6.60 4.62
N PHE A 46 17.73 5.42 4.05
CA PHE A 46 16.85 4.80 3.06
C PHE A 46 15.54 4.26 3.66
N GLN A 47 15.56 3.83 4.93
CA GLN A 47 14.34 3.46 5.66
C GLN A 47 13.38 4.63 5.81
N ASN A 48 13.89 5.78 6.26
CA ASN A 48 13.10 6.99 6.42
C ASN A 48 12.54 7.48 5.07
N ALA A 49 13.36 7.42 4.02
CA ALA A 49 12.94 7.77 2.67
C ALA A 49 11.83 6.84 2.15
N ALA A 50 11.98 5.52 2.32
CA ALA A 50 11.00 4.54 1.88
C ALA A 50 9.65 4.70 2.59
N LEU A 51 9.66 4.94 3.92
CA LEU A 51 8.44 5.22 4.67
C LEU A 51 7.76 6.52 4.20
N ASN A 52 8.54 7.58 3.96
CA ASN A 52 8.00 8.84 3.44
C ASN A 52 7.36 8.64 2.06
N TYR A 53 8.04 7.94 1.15
CA TYR A 53 7.54 7.69 -0.20
C TYR A 53 6.26 6.85 -0.15
N PHE A 54 6.20 5.85 0.71
CA PHE A 54 4.99 5.07 0.94
C PHE A 54 3.83 5.95 1.42
N GLN A 55 4.06 6.82 2.41
CA GLN A 55 3.03 7.74 2.91
C GLN A 55 2.56 8.73 1.85
N VAL A 56 3.46 9.24 1.01
CA VAL A 56 3.12 10.12 -0.12
C VAL A 56 2.31 9.36 -1.17
N ALA A 57 2.71 8.12 -1.51
CA ALA A 57 1.99 7.27 -2.44
C ALA A 57 0.57 6.97 -1.95
N LEU A 58 0.38 6.70 -0.66
CA LEU A 58 -0.95 6.55 -0.07
C LEU A 58 -1.79 7.82 -0.21
N LYS A 59 -1.24 9.00 0.10
CA LYS A 59 -1.97 10.28 -0.07
C LYS A 59 -2.41 10.50 -1.52
N ILE A 60 -1.54 10.16 -2.48
CA ILE A 60 -1.86 10.24 -3.92
C ILE A 60 -2.95 9.23 -4.27
N ALA A 61 -2.88 7.99 -3.75
CA ALA A 61 -3.89 6.96 -3.98
C ALA A 61 -5.28 7.40 -3.46
N ASN A 62 -5.31 7.99 -2.25
CA ASN A 62 -6.54 8.51 -1.65
C ASN A 62 -7.15 9.64 -2.48
N LYS A 63 -6.33 10.61 -2.92
CA LYS A 63 -6.80 11.71 -3.76
C LYS A 63 -7.36 11.21 -5.10
N LYS A 64 -6.65 10.27 -5.75
CA LYS A 64 -7.15 9.65 -6.98
C LYS A 64 -8.45 8.88 -6.77
N PHE A 65 -8.61 8.22 -5.61
CA PHE A 65 -9.85 7.54 -5.28
C PHE A 65 -11.01 8.53 -5.13
N GLU A 66 -10.79 9.65 -4.46
CA GLU A 66 -11.77 10.74 -4.36
C GLU A 66 -12.17 11.27 -5.74
N GLU A 67 -11.20 11.62 -6.60
CA GLU A 67 -11.44 12.05 -7.99
C GLU A 67 -12.21 10.99 -8.81
N ASN A 68 -11.88 9.71 -8.62
CA ASN A 68 -12.57 8.62 -9.28
C ASN A 68 -14.01 8.43 -8.75
N MET A 69 -14.26 8.68 -7.47
CA MET A 69 -15.61 8.62 -6.89
C MET A 69 -16.48 9.79 -7.36
N GLU A 70 -15.93 11.01 -7.50
CA GLU A 70 -16.65 12.16 -8.03
C GLU A 70 -17.13 11.97 -9.48
N SER A 71 -16.36 11.20 -10.26
CA SER A 71 -16.67 10.88 -11.66
C SER A 71 -17.33 9.50 -11.83
N TYR A 72 -17.60 8.80 -10.72
CA TYR A 72 -18.10 7.43 -10.76
C TYR A 72 -19.57 7.39 -11.17
N ASN A 73 -19.86 6.55 -12.16
CA ASN A 73 -21.23 6.21 -12.54
C ASN A 73 -21.53 4.79 -12.04
N LEU A 74 -22.41 4.64 -11.04
CA LEU A 74 -22.71 3.34 -10.42
C LEU A 74 -23.27 2.31 -11.41
N LEU A 75 -23.96 2.76 -12.45
CA LEU A 75 -24.53 1.89 -13.48
C LEU A 75 -23.60 1.76 -14.70
N GLY A 76 -22.48 2.49 -14.69
CA GLY A 76 -21.45 2.43 -15.71
C GLY A 76 -20.70 1.11 -15.63
N VAL A 77 -21.25 0.06 -16.26
CA VAL A 77 -20.59 -1.23 -16.39
C VAL A 77 -19.28 -1.02 -17.14
N SER A 78 -18.16 -1.05 -16.42
CA SER A 78 -16.85 -1.20 -17.04
C SER A 78 -16.67 -2.67 -17.36
N SER A 79 -17.27 -3.12 -18.47
CA SER A 79 -17.09 -4.48 -19.01
C SER A 79 -15.64 -4.67 -19.44
N THR A 80 -14.74 -4.87 -18.47
CA THR A 80 -13.37 -5.31 -18.69
C THR A 80 -13.25 -6.76 -18.26
N SER A 81 -14.15 -7.61 -18.78
CA SER A 81 -13.96 -9.05 -18.85
C SER A 81 -12.87 -9.37 -19.90
N SER A 82 -11.65 -8.88 -19.69
CA SER A 82 -10.50 -9.41 -20.39
C SER A 82 -10.23 -10.78 -19.79
N ASN A 83 -10.50 -11.83 -20.58
CA ASN A 83 -10.04 -13.20 -20.33
C ASN A 83 -8.50 -13.22 -20.26
N ILE A 84 -7.93 -12.75 -19.17
CA ILE A 84 -6.52 -12.98 -18.84
C ILE A 84 -6.49 -14.39 -18.24
N PRO A 85 -5.74 -15.34 -18.84
CA PRO A 85 -5.63 -16.67 -18.27
C PRO A 85 -4.87 -16.56 -16.93
N TYR A 86 -5.61 -16.48 -15.83
CA TYR A 86 -5.06 -16.58 -14.49
C TYR A 86 -4.63 -18.02 -14.26
N SER A 87 -3.33 -18.30 -14.42
CA SER A 87 -2.76 -19.55 -13.91
C SER A 87 -2.75 -19.43 -12.39
N SER A 88 -3.58 -20.22 -11.71
CA SER A 88 -3.65 -20.33 -10.26
C SER A 88 -2.36 -20.97 -9.72
N GLN A 89 -1.31 -20.16 -9.59
CA GLN A 89 -0.15 -20.51 -8.77
C GLN A 89 -0.43 -20.06 -7.33
N PRO A 90 -0.37 -20.95 -6.33
CA PRO A 90 -0.72 -20.66 -4.93
C PRO A 90 0.18 -19.60 -4.26
N SER A 91 1.26 -19.17 -4.93
CA SER A 91 2.26 -18.22 -4.41
C SER A 91 2.07 -16.78 -4.91
N GLN A 92 1.09 -16.51 -5.78
CA GLN A 92 0.89 -15.17 -6.35
C GLN A 92 -0.33 -14.50 -5.73
N LEU A 93 -0.09 -13.38 -5.03
CA LEU A 93 -1.11 -12.46 -4.55
C LEU A 93 -1.71 -11.75 -5.77
N TYR A 94 -2.77 -12.33 -6.31
CA TYR A 94 -3.54 -11.73 -7.40
C TYR A 94 -4.70 -10.92 -6.82
N PRO A 95 -4.96 -9.70 -7.35
CA PRO A 95 -6.12 -8.92 -6.95
C PRO A 95 -7.41 -9.67 -7.26
N PRO A 96 -8.44 -9.60 -6.39
CA PRO A 96 -9.77 -10.12 -6.69
C PRO A 96 -10.33 -9.54 -7.99
N THR A 97 -10.76 -10.39 -8.92
CA THR A 97 -11.31 -9.94 -10.22
C THR A 97 -12.61 -9.16 -10.07
N VAL A 98 -13.36 -9.38 -8.98
CA VAL A 98 -14.58 -8.63 -8.62
C VAL A 98 -14.33 -7.13 -8.45
N LEU A 99 -13.09 -6.72 -8.14
CA LEU A 99 -12.72 -5.30 -8.09
C LEU A 99 -12.83 -4.61 -9.44
N LEU A 100 -12.70 -5.34 -10.55
CA LEU A 100 -12.75 -4.77 -11.91
C LEU A 100 -14.14 -4.20 -12.25
N ASP A 101 -15.19 -4.72 -11.61
CA ASP A 101 -16.55 -4.21 -11.73
C ASP A 101 -16.70 -2.82 -11.07
N PHE A 102 -15.79 -2.46 -10.16
CA PHE A 102 -15.79 -1.21 -9.40
C PHE A 102 -14.48 -0.44 -9.62
N HIS A 103 -14.43 0.36 -10.69
CA HIS A 103 -13.22 1.08 -11.10
C HIS A 103 -12.49 1.84 -9.97
N PRO A 104 -13.18 2.61 -9.08
CA PRO A 104 -12.49 3.30 -7.98
C PRO A 104 -11.73 2.35 -7.05
N LEU A 105 -12.32 1.19 -6.70
CA LEU A 105 -11.70 0.19 -5.82
C LEU A 105 -10.51 -0.50 -6.51
N ALA A 106 -10.66 -0.90 -7.77
CA ALA A 106 -9.56 -1.49 -8.54
C ALA A 106 -8.37 -0.53 -8.69
N ALA A 107 -8.66 0.73 -9.04
CA ALA A 107 -7.62 1.75 -9.18
C ALA A 107 -6.90 1.99 -7.86
N TYR A 108 -7.63 2.12 -6.75
CA TYR A 108 -7.03 2.27 -5.43
C TYR A 108 -6.16 1.06 -5.05
N CYS A 109 -6.68 -0.17 -5.21
CA CYS A 109 -5.93 -1.41 -4.97
C CYS A 109 -4.59 -1.43 -5.71
N ASN A 110 -4.59 -1.08 -7.00
CA ASN A 110 -3.38 -1.04 -7.82
C ASN A 110 -2.36 0.00 -7.33
N ASN A 111 -2.81 1.17 -6.88
CA ASN A 111 -1.91 2.17 -6.29
C ASN A 111 -1.30 1.67 -4.97
N ILE A 112 -2.07 0.98 -4.12
CA ILE A 112 -1.56 0.36 -2.89
C ILE A 112 -0.52 -0.72 -3.20
N LEU A 113 -0.78 -1.60 -4.17
CA LEU A 113 0.17 -2.64 -4.59
C LEU A 113 1.46 -2.05 -5.14
N THR A 114 1.36 -0.97 -5.92
CA THR A 114 2.53 -0.23 -6.41
C THR A 114 3.35 0.31 -5.23
N ALA A 115 2.69 0.94 -4.26
CA ALA A 115 3.36 1.45 -3.05
C ALA A 115 4.04 0.33 -2.23
N PHE A 116 3.41 -0.84 -2.09
CA PHE A 116 4.03 -1.99 -1.43
C PHE A 116 5.23 -2.55 -2.19
N ASN A 117 5.16 -2.60 -3.52
CA ASN A 117 6.26 -3.06 -4.35
C ASN A 117 7.49 -2.16 -4.22
N ASP A 118 7.29 -0.84 -4.24
CA ASP A 118 8.37 0.14 -4.07
C ASP A 118 8.97 0.07 -2.65
N LEU A 119 8.11 -0.12 -1.64
CA LEU A 119 8.53 -0.23 -0.25
C LEU A 119 9.36 -1.50 0.02
N ARG A 120 9.02 -2.64 -0.59
CA ARG A 120 9.63 -3.97 -0.34
C ARG A 120 11.15 -3.99 -0.38
N LEU A 121 11.76 -3.17 -1.22
CA LEU A 121 13.21 -3.14 -1.42
C LEU A 121 13.96 -2.46 -0.27
N CYS A 122 13.25 -1.67 0.55
CA CYS A 122 13.77 -0.92 1.69
C CYS A 122 12.85 -1.07 2.92
N ALA A 123 12.18 -2.23 3.07
CA ALA A 123 11.21 -2.52 4.14
C ALA A 123 11.78 -3.41 5.24
N PRO A 124 12.61 -2.89 6.16
CA PRO A 124 12.99 -3.63 7.34
C PRO A 124 11.80 -3.73 8.29
N ILE A 125 11.84 -4.78 9.10
CA ILE A 125 10.77 -5.20 10.00
C ILE A 125 10.39 -4.13 11.04
N ASN A 126 11.32 -3.23 11.39
CA ASN A 126 11.06 -2.10 12.28
C ASN A 126 10.08 -1.07 11.70
N LEU A 127 9.87 -1.05 10.38
CA LEU A 127 8.87 -0.18 9.74
C LEU A 127 7.46 -0.78 9.74
N ALA A 128 7.28 -2.06 10.12
CA ALA A 128 6.00 -2.76 9.99
C ALA A 128 4.84 -2.00 10.66
N CYS A 129 5.03 -1.53 11.90
CA CYS A 129 4.01 -0.77 12.63
C CYS A 129 3.70 0.57 11.94
N ASN A 130 4.73 1.32 11.53
CA ASN A 130 4.53 2.61 10.86
C ASN A 130 3.82 2.47 9.51
N VAL A 131 4.10 1.40 8.77
CA VAL A 131 3.45 1.08 7.49
C VAL A 131 2.00 0.69 7.72
N ALA A 132 1.73 -0.19 8.69
CA ALA A 132 0.37 -0.59 9.05
C ALA A 132 -0.48 0.60 9.49
N GLU A 133 0.03 1.47 10.37
CA GLU A 133 -0.66 2.69 10.78
C GLU A 133 -0.92 3.64 9.60
N SER A 134 0.05 3.80 8.70
CA SER A 134 -0.09 4.68 7.53
C SER A 134 -1.19 4.16 6.60
N LEU A 135 -1.23 2.84 6.38
CA LEU A 135 -2.25 2.16 5.61
C LEU A 135 -3.63 2.28 6.26
N GLN A 136 -3.71 2.09 7.59
CA GLN A 136 -4.95 2.23 8.34
C GLN A 136 -5.52 3.65 8.22
N ARG A 137 -4.68 4.69 8.37
CA ARG A 137 -5.09 6.09 8.17
C ARG A 137 -5.59 6.32 6.73
N SER A 138 -4.91 5.74 5.74
CA SER A 138 -5.31 5.82 4.33
C SER A 138 -6.69 5.20 4.11
N LEU A 139 -6.96 4.01 4.66
CA LEU A 139 -8.26 3.34 4.58
C LEU A 139 -9.38 4.08 5.34
N MET A 140 -9.08 4.68 6.50
CA MET A 140 -10.05 5.53 7.21
C MET A 140 -10.51 6.70 6.36
N GLU A 141 -9.62 7.27 5.54
CA GLU A 141 -9.98 8.36 4.64
C GLU A 141 -10.82 7.86 3.46
N ILE A 142 -10.53 6.67 2.92
CA ILE A 142 -11.38 6.01 1.92
C ILE A 142 -12.80 5.81 2.48
N ASN A 143 -12.93 5.35 3.73
CA ASN A 143 -14.24 5.23 4.38
C ASN A 143 -14.98 6.57 4.46
N ARG A 144 -14.26 7.69 4.72
CA ARG A 144 -14.86 9.03 4.73
C ARG A 144 -15.35 9.45 3.35
N VAL A 145 -14.57 9.21 2.31
CA VAL A 145 -14.94 9.52 0.92
C VAL A 145 -16.19 8.72 0.52
N ILE A 146 -16.22 7.41 0.78
CA ILE A 146 -17.37 6.54 0.49
C ILE A 146 -18.63 7.04 1.22
N LEU A 147 -18.50 7.40 2.50
CA LEU A 147 -19.62 7.94 3.29
C LEU A 147 -20.10 9.29 2.78
N ALA A 148 -19.17 10.18 2.40
CA ALA A 148 -19.49 11.49 1.85
C ALA A 148 -20.25 11.37 0.52
N PHE A 149 -19.79 10.46 -0.35
CA PHE A 149 -20.46 10.13 -1.61
C PHE A 149 -21.90 9.64 -1.37
N TYR A 150 -22.10 8.66 -0.48
CA TYR A 150 -23.44 8.18 -0.12
C TYR A 150 -24.35 9.31 0.35
N ARG A 151 -23.86 10.19 1.24
CA ARG A 151 -24.65 11.30 1.78
C ARG A 151 -25.02 12.34 0.73
N ALA A 152 -24.18 12.54 -0.28
CA ALA A 152 -24.46 13.46 -1.37
C ALA A 152 -25.56 12.91 -2.30
N GLU A 153 -25.58 11.59 -2.53
CA GLU A 153 -26.48 10.95 -3.50
C GLU A 153 -27.72 10.26 -2.88
N GLU A 154 -27.82 10.15 -1.56
CA GLU A 154 -28.89 9.40 -0.85
C GLU A 154 -30.31 9.80 -1.27
N THR A 155 -30.54 11.07 -1.60
CA THR A 155 -31.85 11.61 -2.02
C THR A 155 -32.14 11.42 -3.51
N THR A 156 -31.13 11.08 -4.31
CA THR A 156 -31.21 10.95 -5.76
C THR A 156 -31.17 9.49 -6.21
N PHE A 157 -30.65 8.58 -5.39
CA PHE A 157 -30.53 7.17 -5.76
C PHE A 157 -31.86 6.47 -6.05
N ASN A 158 -31.89 5.80 -7.20
CA ASN A 158 -32.89 4.79 -7.53
C ASN A 158 -32.60 3.45 -6.82
N VAL A 159 -33.57 2.54 -6.79
CA VAL A 159 -33.45 1.23 -6.10
C VAL A 159 -32.26 0.42 -6.61
N GLU A 160 -32.02 0.42 -7.93
CA GLU A 160 -30.89 -0.30 -8.55
C GLU A 160 -29.53 0.31 -8.17
N GLU A 161 -29.43 1.64 -8.07
CA GLU A 161 -28.19 2.32 -7.67
C GLU A 161 -27.88 2.07 -6.20
N LYS A 162 -28.89 2.01 -5.32
CA LYS A 162 -28.70 1.61 -3.92
C LYS A 162 -28.17 0.19 -3.78
N ASP A 163 -28.68 -0.74 -4.61
CA ASP A 163 -28.20 -2.13 -4.60
C ASP A 163 -26.74 -2.22 -5.10
N GLN A 164 -26.41 -1.51 -6.19
CA GLN A 164 -25.03 -1.42 -6.68
C GLN A 164 -24.08 -0.79 -5.66
N PHE A 165 -24.50 0.27 -4.97
CA PHE A 165 -23.70 0.87 -3.89
C PHE A 165 -23.51 -0.10 -2.72
N GLY A 166 -24.54 -0.90 -2.40
CA GLY A 166 -24.45 -1.99 -1.43
C GLY A 166 -23.40 -3.02 -1.82
N GLN A 167 -23.40 -3.46 -3.09
CA GLN A 167 -22.42 -4.39 -3.62
C GLN A 167 -20.99 -3.79 -3.66
N PHE A 168 -20.86 -2.50 -3.97
CA PHE A 168 -19.60 -1.77 -3.89
C PHE A 168 -19.03 -1.81 -2.47
N CYS A 169 -19.86 -1.49 -1.47
CA CYS A 169 -19.46 -1.53 -0.06
C CYS A 169 -19.10 -2.95 0.40
N ALA A 170 -19.87 -3.95 -0.03
CA ALA A 170 -19.58 -5.36 0.26
C ALA A 170 -18.22 -5.78 -0.32
N THR A 171 -17.95 -5.43 -1.58
CA THR A 171 -16.67 -5.74 -2.25
C THR A 171 -15.49 -5.05 -1.57
N TYR A 172 -15.67 -3.80 -1.13
CA TYR A 172 -14.67 -3.10 -0.34
C TYR A 172 -14.31 -3.85 0.96
N VAL A 173 -15.30 -4.29 1.73
CA VAL A 173 -15.08 -4.94 3.03
C VAL A 173 -14.66 -6.40 2.92
N VAL A 174 -15.25 -7.16 2.00
CA VAL A 174 -15.08 -8.62 1.91
C VAL A 174 -13.90 -9.01 1.03
N ASP A 175 -13.59 -8.22 0.00
CA ASP A 175 -12.54 -8.56 -0.97
C ASP A 175 -11.31 -7.66 -0.81
N LEU A 176 -11.49 -6.33 -0.84
CA LEU A 176 -10.36 -5.41 -0.85
C LEU A 176 -9.59 -5.39 0.47
N LEU A 177 -10.27 -5.16 1.60
CA LEU A 177 -9.61 -5.07 2.91
C LEU A 177 -8.83 -6.35 3.25
N PRO A 178 -9.40 -7.57 3.12
CA PRO A 178 -8.68 -8.79 3.44
C PRO A 178 -7.52 -9.04 2.47
N TYR A 179 -7.67 -8.66 1.20
CA TYR A 179 -6.58 -8.75 0.23
C TYR A 179 -5.41 -7.81 0.57
N ILE A 180 -5.69 -6.55 0.89
CA ILE A 180 -4.68 -5.59 1.34
C ILE A 180 -3.97 -6.09 2.61
N ASN A 181 -4.71 -6.65 3.56
CA ASN A 181 -4.14 -7.23 4.78
C ASN A 181 -3.22 -8.44 4.45
N LYS A 182 -3.63 -9.32 3.53
CA LYS A 182 -2.76 -10.42 3.04
C LYS A 182 -1.48 -9.90 2.41
N CYS A 183 -1.55 -8.83 1.60
CA CYS A 183 -0.37 -8.18 1.02
C CYS A 183 0.55 -7.61 2.10
N LEU A 184 -0.01 -6.96 3.12
CA LEU A 184 0.77 -6.43 4.26
C LEU A 184 1.48 -7.55 5.03
N LEU A 185 0.79 -8.66 5.32
CA LEU A 185 1.36 -9.82 6.00
C LEU A 185 2.40 -10.56 5.14
N ALA A 186 2.28 -10.53 3.81
CA ALA A 186 3.29 -11.04 2.90
C ALA A 186 4.54 -10.14 2.86
N LEU A 187 4.36 -8.83 3.03
CA LEU A 187 5.46 -7.86 3.12
C LEU A 187 6.19 -7.94 4.47
N PHE A 188 5.46 -8.16 5.56
CA PHE A 188 5.98 -8.31 6.91
C PHE A 188 5.47 -9.61 7.56
N PRO A 189 6.17 -10.75 7.35
CA PRO A 189 5.72 -12.04 7.87
C PRO A 189 5.62 -12.01 9.40
N THR A 190 4.46 -12.35 9.94
CA THR A 190 4.16 -12.38 11.38
C THR A 190 5.12 -13.28 12.18
N ASN A 191 5.67 -14.33 11.56
CA ASN A 191 6.69 -15.17 12.17
C ASN A 191 7.98 -14.39 12.49
N GLN A 192 8.38 -13.45 11.62
CA GLN A 192 9.54 -12.60 11.86
C GLN A 192 9.25 -11.54 12.93
N ILE A 193 8.03 -10.99 12.95
CA ILE A 193 7.63 -10.02 13.97
C ILE A 193 7.55 -10.68 15.36
N SER A 194 6.93 -11.86 15.45
CA SER A 194 6.81 -12.66 16.67
C SER A 194 8.19 -13.08 17.22
N GLN A 195 9.12 -13.48 16.35
CA GLN A 195 10.49 -13.83 16.75
C GLN A 195 11.28 -12.64 17.30
N ILE A 196 11.04 -11.43 16.80
CA ILE A 196 11.73 -10.21 17.25
C ILE A 196 11.10 -9.66 18.53
N LEU A 197 9.77 -9.75 18.67
CA LEU A 197 9.04 -9.28 19.85
C LEU A 197 9.05 -10.28 21.01
N GLY A 198 9.40 -11.56 20.77
CA GLY A 198 9.36 -12.61 21.78
C GLY A 198 7.93 -12.99 22.24
N VAL A 199 6.91 -12.60 21.46
CA VAL A 199 5.48 -12.81 21.75
C VAL A 199 4.94 -13.91 20.83
N PRO A 200 4.14 -14.88 21.33
CA PRO A 200 3.58 -15.94 20.50
C PRO A 200 2.67 -15.40 19.38
N VAL A 201 2.77 -16.00 18.19
CA VAL A 201 2.07 -15.62 16.94
C VAL A 201 0.54 -15.50 17.13
N SER A 202 -0.05 -16.24 18.08
CA SER A 202 -1.48 -16.22 18.40
C SER A 202 -1.98 -14.85 18.87
N ASP A 203 -1.15 -14.08 19.58
CA ASP A 203 -1.54 -12.78 20.11
C ASP A 203 -1.42 -11.68 19.04
N LEU A 204 -0.40 -11.78 18.18
CA LEU A 204 -0.19 -10.86 17.06
C LEU A 204 -1.28 -10.97 15.98
N THR A 205 -1.74 -12.19 15.71
CA THR A 205 -2.83 -12.41 14.75
C THR A 205 -4.12 -11.75 15.24
N ARG A 206 -4.33 -11.68 16.57
CA ARG A 206 -5.48 -11.02 17.18
C ARG A 206 -5.42 -9.50 17.03
N GLU A 207 -4.26 -8.88 17.27
CA GLU A 207 -4.10 -7.43 17.09
C GLU A 207 -4.13 -6.99 15.62
N VAL A 208 -3.51 -7.74 14.70
CA VAL A 208 -3.59 -7.44 13.26
C VAL A 208 -5.02 -7.58 12.71
N SER A 209 -5.79 -8.56 13.24
CA SER A 209 -7.24 -8.65 13.00
C SER A 209 -8.06 -7.56 13.71
N THR A 210 -7.47 -6.75 14.59
CA THR A 210 -8.14 -5.61 15.23
C THR A 210 -7.86 -4.29 14.48
N VAL A 211 -6.84 -4.27 13.61
CA VAL A 211 -6.51 -3.14 12.73
C VAL A 211 -7.45 -3.07 11.49
N PHE A 212 -8.12 -4.19 11.16
CA PHE A 212 -9.08 -4.31 10.05
C PHE A 212 -10.45 -4.78 10.54
#